data_AF-A0AAD3HE11-F1
#
_entry.id   AF-A0AAD3HE11-F1
#
_cell.length_a   1.000
_cell.length_b   1.000
_cell.length_c   1.000
_cell.angle_alpha   90.00
_cell.angle_beta   90.00
_cell.angle_gamma   90.00
#
_symmetry.space_group_name_H-M   'P 1'
#
loop_
_entity.id
_entity.type
_entity.pdbx_description
1 polymer ?
#
loop_
_entity_poly.entity_id
_entity_poly.type
_entity_poly.pdbx_seq_one_letter_code
_entity_poly.pdbx_strand_id
1 'polypeptide(L)'
;MSFIRHSDQEHFVSCEDQLPKLHGFHNFACSVSGLIILLLQLYPVVLMMKRYRDMQDMDAVLYLVSLLFLFYLNLQQHVTGYVPIDLDSGGGLHSIFLSLWLNNSLGSKAHVSCNTARFVGYASAVIFIATNMFYPSKQEIVFQVLSPPFALYTIITMGIRSYKYRNDDTRKGAWRKWCRAVVSLLAVQVLVKVEEMFICDNTIVARLFHAVIIHSVIQILFQSVSTCAIEIIAHEKRNRNEKEA
;
A
#
# COMPACT_ATOMS: atom_id res chain seq x y z
N MET A 1 -32.86 -1.48 -30.00
CA MET A 1 -32.13 -1.22 -28.74
C MET A 1 -30.72 -1.75 -28.94
N SER A 2 -29.84 -0.93 -29.51
CA SER A 2 -28.44 -1.25 -29.67
C SER A 2 -27.77 -1.15 -28.31
N PHE A 3 -27.19 -2.25 -27.84
CA PHE A 3 -26.19 -2.20 -26.77
C PHE A 3 -25.05 -1.31 -27.28
N ILE A 4 -24.97 -0.10 -26.76
CA ILE A 4 -23.75 0.69 -26.84
C ILE A 4 -22.72 -0.13 -26.06
N ARG A 5 -21.91 -0.92 -26.79
CA ARG A 5 -20.62 -1.35 -26.27
C ARG A 5 -19.89 -0.06 -25.94
N HIS A 6 -19.67 0.21 -24.65
CA HIS A 6 -18.63 1.12 -24.25
C HIS A 6 -17.34 0.56 -24.84
N SER A 7 -16.94 1.13 -25.97
CA SER A 7 -15.70 0.83 -26.66
C SER A 7 -14.54 1.07 -25.70
N ASP A 8 -13.70 0.04 -25.55
CA ASP A 8 -12.25 0.18 -25.69
C ASP A 8 -11.61 1.39 -25.00
N GLN A 9 -11.91 1.62 -23.73
CA GLN A 9 -10.97 2.30 -22.86
C GLN A 9 -10.20 1.21 -22.11
N GLU A 10 -9.22 0.62 -22.79
CA GLU A 10 -8.02 0.15 -22.07
C GLU A 10 -7.55 1.38 -21.29
N HIS A 11 -7.81 1.39 -19.97
CA HIS A 11 -7.30 2.46 -19.12
C HIS A 11 -5.79 2.40 -19.23
N PHE A 12 -5.22 3.44 -19.86
CA PHE A 12 -3.80 3.63 -19.95
C PHE A 12 -3.29 3.97 -18.55
N VAL A 13 -2.77 2.99 -17.81
CA VAL A 13 -2.32 3.20 -16.42
C VAL A 13 -0.81 3.28 -16.34
N SER A 14 -0.08 2.61 -17.24
CA SER A 14 1.38 2.73 -17.34
C SER A 14 1.88 2.54 -18.79
N CYS A 15 3.10 3.00 -19.10
CA CYS A 15 3.74 2.77 -20.40
C CYS A 15 3.96 1.27 -20.68
N GLU A 16 3.91 0.44 -19.64
CA GLU A 16 4.02 -1.01 -19.75
C GLU A 16 2.79 -1.64 -20.41
N ASP A 17 1.63 -0.98 -20.33
CA ASP A 17 0.39 -1.43 -20.99
C ASP A 17 0.50 -1.36 -22.53
N GLN A 18 1.52 -0.65 -23.04
CA GLN A 18 1.86 -0.64 -24.47
C GLN A 18 2.80 -1.79 -24.89
N LEU A 19 3.19 -2.68 -23.97
CA LEU A 19 3.99 -3.85 -24.32
C LEU A 19 3.13 -4.86 -25.10
N PRO A 20 3.72 -5.62 -26.05
CA PRO A 20 2.97 -6.58 -26.84
C PRO A 20 2.37 -7.67 -25.94
N LYS A 21 1.10 -8.00 -26.19
CA LYS A 21 0.40 -9.09 -25.50
C LYS A 21 1.09 -10.42 -25.84
N LEU A 22 1.50 -11.17 -24.82
CA LEU A 22 2.13 -12.48 -24.97
C LEU A 22 1.20 -13.54 -24.37
N HIS A 23 0.84 -14.56 -25.15
CA HIS A 23 -0.05 -15.65 -24.73
C HIS A 23 -1.42 -15.19 -24.15
N GLY A 24 -1.95 -14.07 -24.64
CA GLY A 24 -3.22 -13.51 -24.17
C GLY A 24 -3.13 -12.63 -22.92
N PHE A 25 -1.96 -12.55 -22.27
CA PHE A 25 -1.70 -11.65 -21.16
C PHE A 25 -1.42 -10.24 -21.68
N HIS A 26 -2.08 -9.23 -21.10
CA HIS A 26 -1.93 -7.84 -21.55
C HIS A 26 -0.53 -7.28 -21.24
N ASN A 27 0.14 -7.78 -20.20
CA ASN A 27 1.48 -7.33 -19.83
C ASN A 27 2.27 -8.44 -19.11
N PHE A 28 2.80 -9.40 -19.89
CA PHE A 28 3.44 -10.62 -19.36
C PHE A 28 4.65 -10.33 -18.46
N ALA A 29 5.50 -9.36 -18.84
CA ALA A 29 6.67 -8.98 -18.05
C ALA A 29 6.26 -8.43 -16.67
N CYS A 30 5.24 -7.57 -16.63
CA CYS A 30 4.74 -6.98 -15.38
C CYS A 30 3.91 -7.97 -14.57
N SER A 31 3.31 -8.97 -15.22
CA SER A 31 2.67 -10.09 -14.52
C SER A 31 3.70 -10.96 -13.79
N VAL A 32 4.85 -11.24 -14.42
CA VAL A 32 5.93 -12.01 -13.80
C VAL A 32 6.60 -11.22 -12.68
N SER A 33 6.94 -9.96 -12.89
CA SER A 33 7.51 -9.11 -11.84
C SER A 33 6.50 -8.89 -10.71
N GLY A 34 5.23 -8.64 -11.03
CA GLY A 34 4.12 -8.49 -10.09
C GLY A 34 3.92 -9.72 -9.20
N LEU A 35 4.02 -10.93 -9.76
CA LEU A 35 3.97 -12.17 -8.98
C LEU A 35 5.17 -12.30 -8.03
N ILE A 36 6.37 -11.98 -8.49
CA ILE A 36 7.58 -11.99 -7.63
C ILE A 36 7.43 -10.97 -6.49
N ILE A 37 6.92 -9.78 -6.79
CA ILE A 37 6.66 -8.73 -5.79
C ILE A 37 5.63 -9.22 -4.79
N LEU A 38 4.51 -9.79 -5.23
CA LEU A 38 3.47 -10.35 -4.36
C LEU A 38 4.08 -11.37 -3.37
N LEU A 39 4.91 -12.28 -3.86
CA LEU A 39 5.59 -13.27 -3.03
C LEU A 39 6.57 -12.63 -2.04
N LEU A 40 7.30 -11.60 -2.45
CA LEU A 40 8.24 -10.89 -1.57
C LEU A 40 7.52 -10.07 -0.49
N GLN A 41 6.28 -9.63 -0.72
CA GLN A 41 5.44 -8.98 0.29
C GLN A 41 4.89 -9.96 1.35
N LEU A 42 5.02 -11.26 1.12
CA LEU A 42 4.80 -12.26 2.18
C LEU A 42 5.93 -12.23 3.22
N TYR A 43 7.08 -11.62 2.95
CA TYR A 43 8.16 -11.55 3.94
C TYR A 43 7.79 -10.73 5.20
N PRO A 44 7.23 -9.50 5.10
CA PRO A 44 6.63 -8.81 6.25
C PRO A 44 5.58 -9.63 7.00
N VAL A 45 4.73 -10.37 6.28
CA VAL A 45 3.72 -11.29 6.87
C VAL A 45 4.41 -12.35 7.73
N VAL A 46 5.41 -13.03 7.17
CA VAL A 46 6.18 -14.06 7.88
C VAL A 46 6.91 -13.49 9.09
N LEU A 47 7.50 -12.30 8.97
CA LEU A 47 8.13 -11.59 10.09
C LEU A 47 7.13 -11.28 11.19
N MET A 48 5.94 -10.80 10.84
CA MET A 48 4.87 -10.55 11.80
C MET A 48 4.43 -11.83 12.50
N MET A 49 4.13 -12.88 11.75
CA MET A 49 3.71 -14.17 12.32
C MET A 49 4.78 -14.79 13.22
N LYS A 50 6.06 -14.65 12.88
CA LYS A 50 7.17 -15.12 13.73
C LYS A 50 7.33 -14.31 15.01
N ARG A 51 7.24 -12.99 14.91
CA ARG A 51 7.52 -12.07 16.05
C ARG A 51 6.33 -11.94 16.99
N TYR A 52 5.13 -12.19 16.48
CA TYR A 52 3.88 -12.10 17.20
C TYR A 52 3.07 -13.38 16.97
N ARG A 53 3.66 -14.52 17.35
CA ARG A 53 3.07 -15.86 17.19
C ARG A 53 1.67 -15.98 17.83
N ASP A 54 1.39 -15.11 18.79
CA ASP A 54 0.13 -15.02 19.53
C ASP A 54 -0.81 -13.90 19.03
N MET A 55 -0.70 -13.46 17.77
CA MET A 55 -1.58 -12.40 17.25
C MET A 55 -3.05 -12.84 17.20
N GLN A 56 -3.77 -12.52 18.27
CA GLN A 56 -5.19 -12.22 18.27
C GLN A 56 -5.47 -10.78 17.75
N ASP A 57 -4.44 -10.08 17.25
CA ASP A 57 -4.55 -8.71 16.73
C ASP A 57 -5.18 -8.71 15.33
N MET A 58 -6.51 -8.70 15.30
CA MET A 58 -7.32 -8.69 14.07
C MET A 58 -6.95 -7.52 13.14
N ASP A 59 -6.49 -6.38 13.68
CA ASP A 59 -6.14 -5.23 12.84
C ASP A 59 -4.86 -5.49 12.03
N ALA A 60 -3.92 -6.26 12.59
CA ALA A 60 -2.72 -6.71 11.89
C ALA A 60 -3.07 -7.65 10.73
N VAL A 61 -4.05 -8.55 10.94
CA VAL A 61 -4.54 -9.46 9.91
C VAL A 61 -5.23 -8.69 8.80
N LEU A 62 -6.12 -7.76 9.14
CA LEU A 62 -6.81 -6.91 8.16
C LEU A 62 -5.84 -6.06 7.35
N TYR A 63 -4.80 -5.52 8.00
CA TYR A 63 -3.71 -4.84 7.31
C TYR A 63 -3.04 -5.74 6.27
N LEU A 64 -2.61 -6.95 6.66
CA LEU A 64 -1.95 -7.88 5.73
C LEU A 64 -2.87 -8.32 4.59
N VAL A 65 -4.13 -8.59 4.88
CA VAL A 65 -5.13 -8.94 3.86
C VAL A 65 -5.32 -7.78 2.88
N SER A 66 -5.41 -6.55 3.37
CA SER A 66 -5.53 -5.37 2.50
C SER A 66 -4.29 -5.13 1.63
N LEU A 67 -3.09 -5.38 2.18
CA LEU A 67 -1.84 -5.33 1.43
C LEU A 67 -1.80 -6.40 0.33
N LEU A 68 -2.14 -7.64 0.67
CA LEU A 68 -2.19 -8.75 -0.28
C LEU A 68 -3.24 -8.49 -1.37
N PHE A 69 -4.39 -7.95 -1.00
CA PHE A 69 -5.46 -7.59 -1.91
C PHE A 69 -5.03 -6.49 -2.89
N LEU A 70 -4.32 -5.45 -2.43
CA LEU A 70 -3.77 -4.40 -3.30
C LEU A 70 -2.81 -4.98 -4.35
N PHE A 71 -1.86 -5.82 -3.94
CA PHE A 71 -0.94 -6.45 -4.90
C PHE A 71 -1.63 -7.45 -5.83
N TYR A 72 -2.66 -8.14 -5.35
CA TYR A 72 -3.48 -9.01 -6.18
C TYR A 72 -4.25 -8.21 -7.26
N LEU A 73 -4.87 -7.09 -6.90
CA LEU A 73 -5.55 -6.20 -7.86
C LEU A 73 -4.56 -5.67 -8.90
N ASN A 74 -3.35 -5.29 -8.47
CA ASN A 74 -2.29 -4.86 -9.38
C ASN A 74 -1.89 -5.96 -10.36
N LEU A 75 -1.65 -7.17 -9.86
CA LEU A 75 -1.34 -8.32 -10.71
C LEU A 75 -2.49 -8.64 -11.68
N GLN A 76 -3.74 -8.59 -11.20
CA GLN A 76 -4.92 -8.83 -12.02
C GLN A 76 -5.03 -7.79 -13.14
N GLN A 77 -4.73 -6.52 -12.85
CA GLN A 77 -4.68 -5.47 -13.85
C GLN A 77 -3.69 -5.80 -14.97
N HIS A 78 -2.45 -6.12 -14.61
CA HIS A 78 -1.42 -6.43 -15.61
C HIS A 78 -1.68 -7.71 -16.40
N VAL A 79 -2.33 -8.71 -15.77
CA VAL A 79 -2.68 -9.98 -16.43
C VAL A 79 -3.83 -9.79 -17.41
N THR A 80 -4.90 -9.13 -16.98
CA THR A 80 -6.18 -9.10 -17.71
C THR A 80 -6.47 -7.80 -18.45
N GLY A 81 -5.73 -6.73 -18.16
CA GLY A 81 -6.07 -5.36 -18.60
C GLY A 81 -7.33 -4.80 -17.94
N TYR A 82 -7.91 -5.51 -16.98
CA TYR A 82 -9.16 -5.16 -16.33
C TYR A 82 -9.02 -5.26 -14.82
N VAL A 83 -9.46 -4.23 -14.11
CA VAL A 83 -9.61 -4.29 -12.66
C VAL A 83 -11.06 -4.07 -12.29
N PRO A 84 -11.69 -5.01 -11.57
CA PRO A 84 -13.07 -4.85 -11.12
C PRO A 84 -13.21 -3.74 -10.06
N ILE A 85 -12.10 -3.40 -9.38
CA ILE A 85 -12.00 -2.37 -8.34
C ILE A 85 -10.72 -1.59 -8.61
N ASP A 86 -10.81 -0.26 -8.69
CA ASP A 86 -9.67 0.60 -8.98
C ASP A 86 -8.45 0.32 -8.05
N LEU A 87 -7.23 0.44 -8.57
CA LEU A 87 -5.99 0.26 -7.81
C LEU A 87 -5.87 1.28 -6.67
N ASP A 88 -6.29 2.52 -6.93
CA ASP A 88 -6.38 3.58 -5.94
C ASP A 88 -7.30 3.17 -4.79
N SER A 89 -8.29 2.35 -5.09
CA SER A 89 -9.19 1.77 -4.11
C SER A 89 -8.54 0.72 -3.21
N GLY A 90 -7.67 -0.13 -3.74
CA GLY A 90 -6.81 -0.99 -2.92
C GLY A 90 -5.87 -0.18 -2.02
N GLY A 91 -5.30 0.91 -2.53
CA GLY A 91 -4.37 1.78 -1.81
C GLY A 91 -5.03 2.52 -0.63
N GLY A 92 -6.26 2.98 -0.80
CA GLY A 92 -7.07 3.59 0.25
C GLY A 92 -7.36 2.62 1.40
N LEU A 93 -7.83 1.41 1.08
CA LEU A 93 -8.09 0.37 2.09
C LEU A 93 -6.83 0.01 2.88
N HIS A 94 -5.70 -0.20 2.19
CA HIS A 94 -4.41 -0.45 2.83
C HIS A 94 -4.03 0.65 3.85
N SER A 95 -4.21 1.91 3.47
CA SER A 95 -3.86 3.07 4.32
C SER A 95 -4.76 3.17 5.55
N ILE A 96 -6.05 2.88 5.40
CA ILE A 96 -7.02 2.81 6.50
C ILE A 96 -6.63 1.71 7.50
N PHE A 97 -6.41 0.48 7.03
CA PHE A 97 -6.10 -0.64 7.92
C PHE A 97 -4.73 -0.52 8.59
N LEU A 98 -3.73 0.04 7.89
CA LEU A 98 -2.44 0.38 8.50
C LEU A 98 -2.60 1.40 9.63
N SER A 99 -3.39 2.46 9.39
CA SER A 99 -3.67 3.49 10.41
C SER A 99 -4.37 2.89 11.64
N LEU A 100 -5.36 2.02 11.42
CA LEU A 100 -6.08 1.31 12.47
C LEU A 100 -5.14 0.44 13.30
N TRP A 101 -4.34 -0.39 12.63
CA TRP A 101 -3.42 -1.29 13.29
C TRP A 101 -2.40 -0.53 14.15
N LEU A 102 -1.79 0.53 13.60
CA LEU A 102 -0.88 1.40 14.36
C LEU A 102 -1.58 2.02 15.58
N ASN A 103 -2.76 2.60 15.42
CA ASN A 103 -3.46 3.25 16.54
C ASN A 103 -3.83 2.29 17.66
N ASN A 104 -4.29 1.10 17.30
CA ASN A 104 -4.72 0.09 18.25
C ASN A 104 -3.52 -0.54 18.97
N SER A 105 -2.47 -0.88 18.23
CA SER A 105 -1.25 -1.43 18.80
C SER A 105 -0.51 -0.45 19.69
N LEU A 106 -0.55 0.85 19.39
CA LEU A 106 0.23 1.85 20.13
C LEU A 106 -0.47 2.36 21.40
N GLY A 107 -1.74 2.01 21.63
CA GLY A 107 -2.47 2.38 22.85
C GLY A 107 -2.45 3.89 23.07
N SER A 108 -3.17 4.63 22.23
CA SER A 108 -3.20 6.09 22.34
C SER A 108 -3.84 6.54 23.67
N LYS A 109 -3.05 7.22 24.51
CA LYS A 109 -3.53 8.16 25.56
C LYS A 109 -4.02 9.49 24.96
N ALA A 110 -4.00 9.68 23.64
CA ALA A 110 -4.51 10.90 23.02
C ALA A 110 -6.05 10.89 23.06
N HIS A 111 -6.63 12.06 23.31
CA HIS A 111 -8.01 12.38 23.64
C HIS A 111 -9.15 11.79 22.76
N VAL A 112 -8.85 11.05 21.68
CA VAL A 112 -9.83 10.34 20.87
C VAL A 112 -9.80 8.87 21.28
N SER A 113 -10.91 8.36 21.84
CA SER A 113 -10.97 6.96 22.27
C SER A 113 -10.59 6.05 21.11
N CYS A 114 -9.77 5.03 21.40
CA CYS A 114 -9.37 3.99 20.43
C CYS A 114 -10.60 3.39 19.70
N ASN A 115 -11.76 3.33 20.36
CA ASN A 115 -13.02 2.90 19.78
C ASN A 115 -13.57 3.85 18.70
N THR A 116 -13.41 5.16 18.87
CA THR A 116 -13.83 6.17 17.89
C THR A 116 -12.98 6.08 16.63
N ALA A 117 -11.67 5.91 16.76
CA ALA A 117 -10.76 5.73 15.62
C ALA A 117 -11.06 4.42 14.85
N ARG A 118 -11.35 3.32 15.57
CA ARG A 118 -11.82 2.06 14.97
C ARG A 118 -13.10 2.26 14.20
N PHE A 119 -14.12 2.82 14.83
CA PHE A 119 -15.42 3.05 14.20
C PHE A 119 -15.29 3.89 12.94
N VAL A 120 -14.54 5.00 12.99
CA VAL A 120 -14.31 5.86 11.82
C VAL A 120 -13.55 5.13 10.72
N GLY A 121 -12.48 4.39 11.04
CA GLY A 121 -11.72 3.65 10.03
C GLY A 121 -12.55 2.54 9.37
N TYR A 122 -13.29 1.75 10.15
CA TYR A 122 -14.20 0.73 9.61
C TYR A 122 -15.34 1.35 8.79
N ALA A 123 -15.94 2.44 9.27
CA ALA A 123 -16.97 3.17 8.53
C ALA A 123 -16.41 3.73 7.21
N SER A 124 -15.20 4.29 7.22
CA SER A 124 -14.52 4.74 6.00
C SER A 124 -14.29 3.58 5.05
N ALA A 125 -13.82 2.41 5.52
CA ALA A 125 -13.64 1.22 4.68
C ALA A 125 -14.97 0.72 4.08
N VAL A 126 -16.06 0.73 4.87
CA VAL A 126 -17.40 0.33 4.40
C VAL A 126 -17.95 1.32 3.39
N ILE A 127 -17.88 2.63 3.66
CA ILE A 127 -18.27 3.68 2.69
C ILE A 127 -17.46 3.53 1.41
N PHE A 128 -16.18 3.20 1.53
CA PHE A 128 -15.27 3.02 0.42
C PHE A 128 -15.65 1.81 -0.43
N ILE A 129 -15.88 0.64 0.17
CA ILE A 129 -16.32 -0.59 -0.51
C ILE A 129 -17.71 -0.40 -1.12
N ALA A 130 -18.66 0.16 -0.36
CA ALA A 130 -20.02 0.40 -0.82
C ALA A 130 -20.05 1.37 -2.00
N THR A 131 -19.29 2.45 -1.96
CA THR A 131 -19.18 3.38 -3.09
C THR A 131 -18.58 2.67 -4.30
N ASN A 132 -17.55 1.86 -4.11
CA ASN A 132 -16.95 1.08 -5.20
C ASN A 132 -17.95 0.12 -5.86
N MET A 133 -18.79 -0.55 -5.07
CA MET A 133 -19.76 -1.54 -5.58
C MET A 133 -21.01 -0.90 -6.20
N PHE A 134 -21.54 0.17 -5.61
CA PHE A 134 -22.85 0.73 -5.98
C PHE A 134 -22.77 1.99 -6.84
N TYR A 135 -21.65 2.72 -6.78
CA TYR A 135 -21.48 4.02 -7.46
C TYR A 135 -20.07 4.16 -8.05
N PRO A 136 -19.69 3.33 -9.04
CA PRO A 136 -18.36 3.34 -9.63
C PRO A 136 -17.96 4.71 -10.21
N SER A 137 -18.92 5.47 -10.74
CA SER A 137 -18.69 6.84 -11.24
C SER A 137 -18.36 7.88 -10.16
N LYS A 138 -18.43 7.53 -8.87
CA LYS A 138 -18.11 8.42 -7.74
C LYS A 138 -16.88 7.98 -6.95
N GLN A 139 -16.17 6.95 -7.42
CA GLN A 139 -14.99 6.40 -6.73
C GLN A 139 -13.90 7.46 -6.54
N GLU A 140 -13.60 8.25 -7.58
CA GLU A 140 -12.55 9.27 -7.55
C GLU A 140 -12.78 10.32 -6.45
N ILE A 141 -14.02 10.77 -6.28
CA ILE A 141 -14.39 11.75 -5.23
C ILE A 141 -14.16 11.16 -3.84
N VAL A 142 -14.59 9.92 -3.62
CA VAL A 142 -14.44 9.26 -2.32
C VAL A 142 -12.96 8.98 -2.01
N PHE A 143 -12.18 8.62 -3.01
CA PHE A 143 -10.73 8.46 -2.88
C PHE A 143 -10.04 9.78 -2.51
N GLN A 144 -10.31 10.87 -3.23
CA GLN A 144 -9.71 12.19 -2.97
C GLN A 144 -10.05 12.72 -1.57
N VAL A 145 -11.22 12.38 -1.03
CA VAL A 145 -11.66 12.82 0.30
C VAL A 145 -11.07 11.95 1.42
N LEU A 146 -11.05 10.64 1.25
CA LEU A 146 -10.68 9.72 2.34
C LEU A 146 -9.19 9.39 2.36
N SER A 147 -8.57 9.13 1.20
CA SER A 147 -7.19 8.61 1.14
C SER A 147 -6.13 9.60 1.65
N PRO A 148 -6.11 10.89 1.22
CA PRO A 148 -5.05 11.81 1.63
C PRO A 148 -4.97 12.05 3.14
N PRO A 149 -6.09 12.25 3.89
CA PRO A 149 -6.04 12.37 5.35
C PRO A 149 -5.44 11.15 6.04
N PHE A 150 -5.80 9.92 5.65
CA PHE A 150 -5.25 8.69 6.26
C PHE A 150 -3.78 8.50 5.90
N ALA A 151 -3.38 8.80 4.66
CA ALA A 151 -1.99 8.73 4.23
C ALA A 151 -1.12 9.74 5.00
N LEU A 152 -1.57 11.00 5.09
CA LEU A 152 -0.87 12.06 5.83
C LEU A 152 -0.77 11.71 7.31
N TYR A 153 -1.86 11.25 7.91
CA TYR A 153 -1.89 10.78 9.29
C TYR A 153 -0.88 9.66 9.54
N THR A 154 -0.83 8.66 8.65
CA THR A 154 0.11 7.53 8.73
C THR A 154 1.55 8.02 8.66
N ILE A 155 1.88 8.85 7.66
CA ILE A 155 3.24 9.37 7.45
C ILE A 155 3.71 10.17 8.67
N ILE A 156 2.88 11.09 9.18
CA ILE A 156 3.21 11.94 10.32
C ILE A 156 3.35 11.09 11.59
N THR A 157 2.40 10.20 11.86
CA THR A 157 2.38 9.36 13.07
C THR A 157 3.58 8.41 13.09
N MET A 158 3.85 7.73 11.98
CA MET A 158 5.03 6.87 11.85
C MET A 158 6.32 7.67 11.95
N GLY A 159 6.38 8.88 11.37
CA GLY A 159 7.54 9.76 11.44
C GLY A 159 7.87 10.18 12.87
N ILE A 160 6.90 10.74 13.59
CA ILE A 160 7.06 11.17 14.99
C ILE A 160 7.49 9.99 15.88
N ARG A 161 6.82 8.85 15.75
CA ARG A 161 7.08 7.67 16.59
C ARG A 161 8.41 7.02 16.26
N SER A 162 8.76 6.90 14.99
CA SER A 162 10.06 6.35 14.60
C SER A 162 11.22 7.27 15.02
N TYR A 163 11.03 8.59 14.98
CA TYR A 163 12.02 9.58 15.43
C TYR A 163 12.28 9.53 16.94
N LYS A 164 11.25 9.23 17.74
CA LYS A 164 11.37 9.01 19.20
C LYS A 164 12.41 7.91 19.53
N TYR A 165 12.48 6.88 18.70
CA TYR A 165 13.36 5.72 18.87
C TYR A 165 14.64 5.77 18.03
N ARG A 166 15.00 6.94 17.48
CA ARG A 166 16.12 7.05 16.54
C ARG A 166 17.48 6.71 17.14
N ASN A 167 17.64 6.89 18.46
CA ASN A 167 18.90 6.68 19.16
C ASN A 167 19.02 5.28 19.78
N ASP A 168 17.92 4.52 19.86
CA ASP A 168 17.89 3.23 20.57
C ASP A 168 18.44 2.06 19.73
N ASP A 169 18.62 2.23 18.40
CA ASP A 169 18.93 1.10 17.53
C ASP A 169 19.90 1.47 16.38
N THR A 170 21.19 1.24 16.60
CA THR A 170 22.31 1.75 15.78
C THR A 170 22.41 1.14 14.37
N ARG A 171 21.70 0.03 14.09
CA ARG A 171 21.73 -0.61 12.75
C ARG A 171 20.37 -0.96 12.14
N LYS A 172 19.29 -1.07 12.92
CA LYS A 172 17.98 -1.53 12.41
C LYS A 172 16.80 -0.59 12.68
N GLY A 173 17.02 0.59 13.27
CA GLY A 173 15.97 1.42 13.84
C GLY A 173 14.86 1.88 12.88
N ALA A 174 13.65 1.98 13.44
CA ALA A 174 12.43 2.40 12.77
C ALA A 174 12.58 3.71 11.98
N TRP A 175 13.37 4.67 12.50
CA TRP A 175 13.62 5.95 11.83
C TRP A 175 14.22 5.79 10.44
N ARG A 176 15.24 4.92 10.30
CA ARG A 176 15.88 4.68 8.99
C ARG A 176 14.91 4.06 7.99
N LYS A 177 14.03 3.17 8.45
CA LYS A 177 12.99 2.55 7.61
C LYS A 177 11.92 3.55 7.20
N TRP A 178 11.53 4.44 8.09
CA TRP A 178 10.65 5.55 7.74
C TRP A 178 11.30 6.47 6.69
N CYS A 179 12.56 6.88 6.87
CA CYS A 179 13.28 7.66 5.85
C CYS A 179 13.35 6.93 4.50
N ARG A 180 13.63 5.61 4.52
CA ARG A 180 13.63 4.78 3.31
C ARG A 180 12.25 4.75 2.65
N ALA A 181 11.17 4.63 3.42
CA ALA A 181 9.82 4.69 2.89
C ALA A 181 9.53 6.04 2.24
N VAL A 182 9.88 7.17 2.89
CA VAL A 182 9.70 8.52 2.33
C VAL A 182 10.48 8.69 1.02
N VAL A 183 11.76 8.31 0.99
CA VAL A 183 12.58 8.38 -0.23
C VAL A 183 11.98 7.50 -1.34
N SER A 184 11.50 6.31 -1.00
CA SER A 184 10.89 5.41 -1.98
C SER A 184 9.57 5.96 -2.51
N LEU A 185 8.75 6.59 -1.66
CA LEU A 185 7.51 7.26 -2.07
C LEU A 185 7.80 8.40 -3.05
N LEU A 186 8.77 9.25 -2.74
CA LEU A 186 9.21 10.32 -3.64
C LEU A 186 9.75 9.76 -4.95
N ALA A 187 10.52 8.67 -4.90
CA ALA A 187 11.02 8.00 -6.09
C ALA A 187 9.88 7.43 -6.95
N VAL A 188 8.86 6.80 -6.37
CA VAL A 188 7.65 6.36 -7.12
C VAL A 188 6.98 7.57 -7.79
N GLN A 189 6.73 8.65 -7.06
CA GLN A 189 6.09 9.85 -7.62
C GLN A 189 6.88 10.45 -8.78
N VAL A 190 8.20 10.50 -8.69
CA VAL A 190 9.06 10.96 -9.77
C VAL A 190 9.02 9.99 -10.94
N LEU A 191 9.11 8.68 -10.68
CA LEU A 191 9.11 7.65 -11.73
C LEU A 191 7.80 7.60 -12.51
N VAL A 192 6.66 7.77 -11.84
CA VAL A 192 5.34 7.87 -12.49
C VAL A 192 5.26 9.14 -13.35
N LYS A 193 5.72 10.29 -12.84
CA LYS A 193 5.71 11.53 -13.63
C LYS A 193 6.66 11.48 -14.84
N VAL A 194 7.83 10.86 -14.68
CA VAL A 194 8.81 10.69 -15.76
C VAL A 194 8.31 9.70 -16.81
N GLU A 195 7.58 8.68 -16.38
CA GLU A 195 6.92 7.71 -17.25
C GLU A 195 6.00 8.40 -18.26
N GLU A 196 5.08 9.22 -17.77
CA GLU A 196 4.12 9.98 -18.57
C GLU A 196 4.80 10.94 -19.57
N MET A 197 5.93 11.55 -19.21
CA MET A 197 6.55 12.60 -20.01
C MET A 197 7.59 12.12 -21.03
N PHE A 198 8.27 10.99 -20.80
CA PHE A 198 9.46 10.64 -21.60
C PHE A 198 9.54 9.18 -22.02
N ILE A 199 8.94 8.24 -21.29
CA ILE A 199 9.22 6.80 -21.50
C ILE A 199 8.16 6.16 -22.41
N CYS A 200 6.93 6.67 -22.38
CA CYS A 200 5.84 6.15 -23.20
C CYS A 200 6.12 6.28 -24.70
N ASP A 201 6.88 7.27 -25.15
CA ASP A 201 7.19 7.47 -26.58
C ASP A 201 8.49 6.77 -27.06
N ASN A 202 9.16 6.04 -26.17
CA ASN A 202 10.47 5.43 -26.42
C ASN A 202 10.39 3.92 -26.73
N THR A 203 11.56 3.27 -26.83
CA THR A 203 11.70 1.84 -27.18
C THR A 203 11.12 0.88 -26.13
N ILE A 204 10.77 -0.34 -26.57
CA ILE A 204 10.30 -1.46 -25.71
C ILE A 204 11.27 -1.72 -24.53
N VAL A 205 12.58 -1.60 -24.76
CA VAL A 205 13.61 -1.81 -23.72
C VAL A 205 13.52 -0.77 -22.62
N ALA A 206 13.27 0.50 -22.96
CA ALA A 206 13.12 1.57 -21.98
C ALA A 206 11.89 1.36 -21.09
N ARG A 207 10.77 0.92 -21.70
CA ARG A 207 9.52 0.58 -20.98
C ARG A 207 9.73 -0.60 -20.02
N LEU A 208 10.39 -1.68 -20.46
CA LEU A 208 10.72 -2.82 -19.61
C LEU A 208 11.66 -2.45 -18.44
N PHE A 209 12.66 -1.61 -18.70
CA PHE A 209 13.59 -1.18 -17.66
C PHE A 209 12.90 -0.32 -16.61
N HIS A 210 12.09 0.64 -17.05
CA HIS A 210 11.26 1.45 -16.16
C HIS A 210 10.33 0.57 -15.34
N ALA A 211 9.69 -0.41 -15.98
CA ALA A 211 8.80 -1.35 -15.32
C ALA A 211 9.47 -2.05 -14.14
N VAL A 212 10.66 -2.59 -14.36
CA VAL A 212 11.44 -3.27 -13.31
C VAL A 212 11.79 -2.30 -12.18
N ILE A 213 12.16 -1.06 -12.50
CA ILE A 213 12.52 -0.06 -11.49
C ILE A 213 11.31 0.33 -10.65
N ILE A 214 10.21 0.77 -11.27
CA ILE A 214 9.04 1.28 -10.54
C ILE A 214 8.48 0.20 -9.60
N HIS A 215 8.37 -1.02 -10.10
CA HIS A 215 7.97 -2.19 -9.32
C HIS A 215 8.91 -2.50 -8.15
N SER A 216 10.22 -2.40 -8.36
CA SER A 216 11.22 -2.58 -7.29
C SER A 216 11.12 -1.49 -6.22
N VAL A 217 10.90 -0.23 -6.63
CA VAL A 217 10.77 0.90 -5.71
C VAL A 217 9.46 0.81 -4.91
N ILE A 218 8.35 0.46 -5.56
CA ILE A 218 7.07 0.16 -4.90
C ILE A 218 7.26 -0.94 -3.85
N GLN A 219 7.97 -2.01 -4.19
CA GLN A 219 8.24 -3.08 -3.24
C GLN A 219 9.01 -2.59 -2.01
N ILE A 220 10.09 -1.81 -2.23
CA ILE A 220 10.89 -1.24 -1.16
C ILE A 220 10.05 -0.31 -0.27
N LEU A 221 9.14 0.47 -0.86
CA LEU A 221 8.22 1.34 -0.14
C LEU A 221 7.36 0.53 0.83
N PHE A 222 6.59 -0.45 0.34
CA PHE A 222 5.68 -1.24 1.17
C PHE A 222 6.42 -2.06 2.24
N GLN A 223 7.57 -2.62 1.90
CA GLN A 223 8.41 -3.34 2.87
C GLN A 223 8.92 -2.39 3.98
N SER A 224 9.36 -1.19 3.61
CA SER A 224 9.88 -0.19 4.55
C SER A 224 8.77 0.31 5.49
N VAL A 225 7.58 0.55 4.95
CA VAL A 225 6.39 0.92 5.74
C VAL A 225 6.04 -0.19 6.73
N SER A 226 5.87 -1.42 6.26
CA SER A 226 5.50 -2.57 7.09
C SER A 226 6.51 -2.81 8.21
N THR A 227 7.80 -2.85 7.87
CA THR A 227 8.86 -3.12 8.85
C THR A 227 9.09 -1.97 9.83
N CYS A 228 8.84 -0.74 9.41
CA CYS A 228 8.83 0.42 10.30
C CYS A 228 7.69 0.30 11.32
N ALA A 229 6.46 0.02 10.88
CA ALA A 229 5.30 -0.15 11.75
C ALA A 229 5.53 -1.25 12.80
N ILE A 230 6.02 -2.41 12.37
CA ILE A 230 6.37 -3.54 13.26
C ILE A 230 7.34 -3.12 14.36
N GLU A 231 8.35 -2.33 14.03
CA GLU A 231 9.35 -1.91 15.01
C GLU A 231 8.85 -0.84 15.97
N ILE A 232 8.09 0.13 15.48
CA ILE A 232 7.45 1.12 16.34
C ILE A 232 6.59 0.41 17.40
N ILE A 233 5.78 -0.57 16.97
CA ILE A 233 4.93 -1.35 17.88
C ILE A 233 5.79 -2.16 18.86
N ALA A 234 6.85 -2.81 18.40
CA ALA A 234 7.73 -3.60 19.26
C ALA A 234 8.47 -2.74 20.31
N HIS A 235 8.84 -1.51 19.98
CA HIS A 235 9.43 -0.57 20.96
C HIS A 235 8.39 -0.09 21.98
N GLU A 236 7.20 0.30 21.54
CA GLU A 236 6.14 0.75 22.49
C GLU A 236 5.63 -0.37 23.39
N LYS A 237 5.61 -1.63 22.95
CA LYS A 237 5.28 -2.78 23.81
C LYS A 237 6.37 -3.02 24.86
N ARG A 238 7.66 -3.00 24.47
CA ARG A 238 8.79 -3.16 25.40
C ARG A 238 8.78 -2.07 26.49
N ASN A 239 8.64 -0.80 26.09
CA ASN A 239 8.57 0.32 27.03
C ASN A 239 7.37 0.27 27.99
N ARG A 240 6.27 -0.38 27.60
CA ARG A 240 5.10 -0.57 28.48
C ARG A 240 5.37 -1.64 29.54
N ASN A 241 5.90 -2.79 29.11
CA ASN A 241 6.26 -3.87 30.02
C ASN A 241 7.30 -3.42 31.06
N GLU A 242 8.27 -2.59 30.66
CA GLU A 242 9.27 -2.01 31.58
C GLU A 242 8.70 -1.01 32.60
N LYS A 243 7.52 -0.42 32.34
CA LYS A 243 6.85 0.50 33.26
C LYS A 243 5.87 -0.19 34.21
N GLU A 244 5.44 -1.39 33.85
CA GLU A 244 4.50 -2.22 34.62
C GLU A 244 5.23 -3.24 35.51
N ALA A 245 6.52 -3.49 35.25
CA ALA A 245 7.43 -4.30 36.08
C ALA A 245 8.09 -3.46 37.18
#